data_AF-A0A346RAD5-F1
#
_entry.id   AF-A0A346RAD5-F1
#
_cell.length_a   1.000
_cell.length_b   1.000
_cell.length_c   1.000
_cell.angle_alpha   90.00
_cell.angle_beta   90.00
_cell.angle_gamma   90.00
#
_symmetry.space_group_name_H-M   'P 1'
#
loop_
_entity.id
_entity.type
_entity.pdbx_description
1 polymer ?
#
loop_
_entity_poly.entity_id
_entity_poly.type
_entity_poly.pdbx_seq_one_letter_code
_entity_poly.pdbx_strand_id
1 'polypeptide(L)'
;MTSTIPNDGDRNEERRRRVLLGPLPAGFLRADGDTAADNAMDADYQAALALQQQLCGAQVPAAGPPLTARLSITIAQAKLVKNYGLTRMDPYVRLRVGHCIYETHTDPSGGKTPRWNKVIHCLLPPGVNSVYLEIFDECSFTMDELIAWTHITIPQAVLNGETHEDWYPLNGKQGDGVEGMINLVLSYSVGPAAVATFPPVLVVPSTGLGYAAMPVYPQQPPLQPPRAHPPPQPVVTQEQIQQIEEMFPSMDKEVIKSVLEANRGDKDATINSLLQMSE
;
A
#
# COMPACT_ATOMS: atom_id res chain seq x y z
N MET A 1 -6.50 -19.29 71.92
CA MET A 1 -6.03 -19.09 70.54
C MET A 1 -5.50 -20.41 70.03
N THR A 2 -6.21 -21.07 69.12
CA THR A 2 -5.63 -22.10 68.24
C THR A 2 -6.58 -22.25 67.06
N SER A 3 -6.15 -21.65 65.95
CA SER A 3 -6.74 -21.68 64.62
C SER A 3 -6.78 -23.13 64.13
N THR A 4 -7.95 -23.66 63.79
CA THR A 4 -8.06 -24.95 63.08
C THR A 4 -8.24 -24.64 61.60
N ILE A 5 -7.13 -24.67 60.88
CA ILE A 5 -7.06 -24.55 59.43
C ILE A 5 -7.84 -25.75 58.83
N PRO A 6 -8.82 -25.54 57.94
CA PRO A 6 -9.52 -26.65 57.32
C PRO A 6 -8.55 -27.48 56.48
N ASN A 7 -8.56 -28.78 56.73
CA ASN A 7 -7.66 -29.77 56.16
C ASN A 7 -7.74 -29.77 54.62
N ASP A 8 -6.60 -29.67 53.93
CA ASP A 8 -6.53 -29.55 52.46
C ASP A 8 -7.21 -30.73 51.72
N GLY A 9 -7.37 -31.87 52.40
CA GLY A 9 -8.08 -33.04 51.87
C GLY A 9 -9.54 -32.76 51.50
N ASP A 10 -10.29 -32.06 52.36
CA ASP A 10 -11.72 -31.79 52.15
C ASP A 10 -11.95 -30.84 50.96
N ARG A 11 -11.08 -29.83 50.82
CA ARG A 11 -11.13 -28.89 49.67
C ARG A 11 -10.88 -29.59 48.35
N ASN A 12 -10.00 -30.59 48.34
CA ASN A 12 -9.64 -31.32 47.13
C ASN A 12 -10.75 -32.29 46.71
N GLU A 13 -11.42 -32.90 47.69
CA GLU A 13 -12.55 -33.80 47.46
C GLU A 13 -13.79 -33.05 46.94
N GLU A 14 -14.06 -31.85 47.45
CA GLU A 14 -15.15 -31.02 46.94
C GLU A 14 -14.89 -30.48 45.53
N ARG A 15 -13.63 -30.12 45.20
CA ARG A 15 -13.25 -29.77 43.81
C ARG A 15 -13.44 -30.95 42.87
N ARG A 16 -13.07 -32.17 43.28
CA ARG A 16 -13.28 -33.39 42.49
C ARG A 16 -14.76 -33.64 42.24
N ARG A 17 -15.64 -33.44 43.23
CA ARG A 17 -17.09 -33.56 43.07
C ARG A 17 -17.71 -32.56 42.11
N ARG A 18 -17.21 -31.32 42.06
CA ARG A 18 -17.71 -30.29 41.13
C ARG A 18 -17.27 -30.49 39.68
N VAL A 19 -16.18 -31.23 39.46
CA VAL A 19 -15.54 -31.37 38.14
C VAL A 19 -15.79 -32.75 37.51
N LEU A 20 -15.97 -33.82 38.28
CA LEU A 20 -16.36 -35.12 37.73
C LEU A 20 -17.86 -35.14 37.36
N LEU A 21 -18.15 -35.08 36.07
CA LEU A 21 -19.52 -35.16 35.51
C LEU A 21 -20.07 -36.59 35.38
N GLY A 22 -19.38 -37.60 35.95
CA GLY A 22 -19.77 -39.01 35.86
C GLY A 22 -18.63 -39.96 36.26
N PRO A 23 -18.85 -41.29 36.24
CA PRO A 23 -17.80 -42.27 36.52
C PRO A 23 -16.69 -42.16 35.47
N LEU A 24 -15.43 -42.11 35.94
CA LEU A 24 -14.25 -42.00 35.10
C LEU A 24 -14.13 -43.26 34.21
N PRO A 25 -14.00 -43.13 32.88
CA PRO A 25 -13.89 -44.28 31.98
C PRO A 25 -12.72 -45.19 32.35
N ALA A 26 -12.89 -46.51 32.19
CA ALA A 26 -11.90 -47.52 32.59
C ALA A 26 -10.52 -47.40 31.90
N GLY A 27 -10.40 -46.56 30.88
CA GLY A 27 -9.15 -46.26 30.14
C GLY A 27 -8.54 -44.88 30.41
N PHE A 28 -8.99 -44.15 31.43
CA PHE A 28 -8.46 -42.80 31.73
C PHE A 28 -6.96 -42.86 32.07
N LEU A 29 -6.14 -42.12 31.31
CA LEU A 29 -4.67 -42.06 31.39
C LEU A 29 -3.91 -43.36 31.06
N ARG A 30 -4.57 -44.36 30.46
CA ARG A 30 -3.86 -45.49 29.87
C ARG A 30 -3.62 -45.23 28.38
N ALA A 31 -2.35 -45.04 28.01
CA ALA A 31 -1.90 -45.13 26.63
C ALA A 31 -1.69 -46.62 26.25
N ASP A 32 -2.63 -47.49 26.59
CA ASP A 32 -2.56 -48.90 26.23
C ASP A 32 -3.31 -49.09 24.91
N GLY A 33 -2.53 -49.24 23.84
CA GLY A 33 -2.99 -49.74 22.54
C GLY A 33 -2.73 -48.76 21.42
N ASP A 34 -1.70 -49.06 20.62
CA ASP A 34 -1.28 -48.42 19.36
C ASP A 34 -2.41 -48.24 18.30
N THR A 35 -3.66 -48.54 18.61
CA THR A 35 -4.83 -48.45 17.70
C THR A 35 -5.73 -47.24 17.95
N ALA A 36 -5.72 -46.65 19.16
CA ALA A 36 -6.56 -45.49 19.46
C ALA A 36 -5.94 -44.16 19.00
N ALA A 37 -4.61 -44.06 19.00
CA ALA A 37 -3.88 -42.92 18.48
C ALA A 37 -3.98 -42.83 16.94
N ASP A 38 -3.88 -43.98 16.25
CA ASP A 38 -4.06 -44.06 14.80
C ASP A 38 -5.48 -43.67 14.36
N ASN A 39 -6.52 -44.15 15.06
CA ASN A 39 -7.91 -43.76 14.77
C ASN A 39 -8.18 -42.27 15.03
N ALA A 40 -7.53 -41.66 16.03
CA ALA A 40 -7.66 -40.23 16.29
C ALA A 40 -6.92 -39.40 15.24
N MET A 41 -5.72 -39.83 14.80
CA MET A 41 -4.98 -39.19 13.72
C MET A 41 -5.69 -39.29 12.36
N ASP A 42 -6.30 -40.42 12.06
CA ASP A 42 -7.09 -40.60 10.83
C ASP A 42 -8.34 -39.71 10.81
N ALA A 43 -9.02 -39.58 11.95
CA ALA A 43 -10.16 -38.68 12.09
C ALA A 43 -9.75 -37.20 11.95
N ASP A 44 -8.63 -36.81 12.56
CA ASP A 44 -8.09 -35.44 12.45
C ASP A 44 -7.59 -35.15 11.03
N TYR A 45 -6.97 -36.13 10.36
CA TYR A 45 -6.55 -36.04 8.97
C TYR A 45 -7.74 -35.89 8.02
N GLN A 46 -8.80 -36.69 8.21
CA GLN A 46 -10.05 -36.54 7.44
C GLN A 46 -10.73 -35.20 7.71
N ALA A 47 -10.75 -34.71 8.95
CA ALA A 47 -11.29 -33.41 9.29
C ALA A 47 -10.48 -32.26 8.65
N ALA A 48 -9.15 -32.36 8.66
CA ALA A 48 -8.26 -31.40 8.00
C ALA A 48 -8.43 -31.42 6.47
N LEU A 49 -8.57 -32.60 5.86
CA LEU A 49 -8.75 -32.74 4.42
C LEU A 49 -10.15 -32.26 3.98
N ALA A 50 -11.18 -32.47 4.79
CA ALA A 50 -12.52 -31.92 4.58
C ALA A 50 -12.55 -30.39 4.72
N LEU A 51 -11.85 -29.83 5.71
CA LEU A 51 -11.72 -28.37 5.87
C LEU A 51 -10.93 -27.77 4.70
N GLN A 52 -9.86 -28.44 4.24
CA GLN A 52 -9.11 -28.04 3.05
C GLN A 52 -9.98 -28.11 1.79
N GLN A 53 -10.81 -29.15 1.61
CA GLN A 53 -11.77 -29.21 0.50
C GLN A 53 -12.86 -28.15 0.61
N GLN A 54 -13.29 -27.75 1.82
CA GLN A 54 -14.20 -26.62 2.00
C GLN A 54 -13.55 -25.28 1.65
N LEU A 55 -12.28 -25.08 1.98
CA LEU A 55 -11.53 -23.85 1.67
C LEU A 55 -11.11 -23.79 0.19
N CYS A 56 -10.79 -24.92 -0.43
CA CYS A 56 -10.40 -25.02 -1.85
C CYS A 56 -11.60 -25.20 -2.79
N GLY A 57 -12.72 -25.75 -2.30
CA GLY A 57 -13.93 -26.08 -3.05
C GLY A 57 -15.10 -25.14 -2.78
N ALA A 58 -14.98 -24.20 -1.83
CA ALA A 58 -15.77 -23.00 -1.89
C ALA A 58 -15.43 -22.30 -3.21
N GLN A 59 -16.33 -22.41 -4.18
CA GLN A 59 -16.52 -21.36 -5.17
C GLN A 59 -16.89 -20.09 -4.40
N VAL A 60 -15.91 -19.49 -3.73
CA VAL A 60 -15.90 -18.06 -3.56
C VAL A 60 -16.11 -17.55 -4.98
N PRO A 61 -17.13 -16.72 -5.26
CA PRO A 61 -17.20 -16.05 -6.56
C PRO A 61 -15.79 -15.54 -6.81
N ALA A 62 -15.27 -15.70 -8.04
CA ALA A 62 -13.97 -15.14 -8.39
C ALA A 62 -14.09 -13.63 -8.14
N ALA A 63 -13.80 -13.21 -6.91
CA ALA A 63 -13.70 -11.85 -6.51
C ALA A 63 -12.55 -11.41 -7.39
N GLY A 64 -12.85 -10.56 -8.38
CA GLY A 64 -11.83 -9.96 -9.20
C GLY A 64 -10.69 -9.45 -8.32
N PRO A 65 -9.49 -9.28 -8.88
CA PRO A 65 -8.32 -8.84 -8.11
C PRO A 65 -8.75 -7.74 -7.12
N PRO A 66 -8.46 -7.90 -5.82
CA PRO A 66 -9.04 -7.09 -4.75
C PRO A 66 -8.97 -5.62 -5.16
N LEU A 67 -10.08 -4.91 -5.25
CA LEU A 67 -10.02 -3.54 -5.77
C LEU A 67 -9.37 -2.63 -4.73
N THR A 68 -8.40 -1.83 -5.15
CA THR A 68 -7.80 -0.78 -4.32
C THR A 68 -8.33 0.58 -4.76
N ALA A 69 -8.87 1.29 -3.79
CA ALA A 69 -9.36 2.65 -3.89
C ALA A 69 -8.22 3.62 -3.61
N ARG A 70 -7.78 4.37 -4.62
CA ARG A 70 -6.68 5.33 -4.51
C ARG A 70 -7.18 6.76 -4.71
N LEU A 71 -7.10 7.56 -3.67
CA LEU A 71 -7.31 9.01 -3.71
C LEU A 71 -5.95 9.69 -3.96
N SER A 72 -5.88 10.50 -5.00
CA SER A 72 -4.71 11.32 -5.34
C SER A 72 -5.04 12.78 -5.05
N ILE A 73 -4.21 13.41 -4.23
CA ILE A 73 -4.39 14.78 -3.76
C ILE A 73 -3.15 15.55 -4.15
N THR A 74 -3.29 16.48 -5.09
CA THR A 74 -2.24 17.42 -5.46
C THR A 74 -2.39 18.67 -4.62
N ILE A 75 -1.40 18.94 -3.78
CA ILE A 75 -1.31 20.17 -2.99
C ILE A 75 -0.48 21.15 -3.82
N ALA A 76 -1.16 22.06 -4.53
CA ALA A 76 -0.51 22.90 -5.52
C ALA A 76 0.15 24.13 -4.86
N GLN A 77 -0.67 25.02 -4.31
CA GLN A 77 -0.23 26.30 -3.76
C GLN A 77 -1.26 26.85 -2.77
N ALA A 78 -0.85 27.81 -1.95
CA ALA A 78 -1.75 28.58 -1.10
C ALA A 78 -1.60 30.09 -1.30
N LYS A 79 -2.62 30.84 -0.89
CA LYS A 79 -2.61 32.30 -0.78
C LYS A 79 -3.05 32.65 0.64
N LEU A 80 -2.08 33.01 1.48
CA LEU A 80 -2.26 33.36 2.88
C LEU A 80 -2.42 34.87 3.03
N VAL A 81 -3.22 35.28 4.01
CA VAL A 81 -3.50 36.71 4.25
C VAL A 81 -2.34 37.39 4.98
N LYS A 82 -1.75 36.71 5.97
CA LYS A 82 -0.77 37.28 6.89
C LYS A 82 0.55 36.52 6.86
N ASN A 83 1.66 37.24 7.13
CA ASN A 83 2.94 36.61 7.44
C ASN A 83 3.13 36.55 8.96
N TYR A 84 3.28 35.35 9.50
CA TYR A 84 3.51 35.11 10.93
C TYR A 84 4.97 34.84 11.26
N GLY A 85 5.77 34.46 10.27
CA GLY A 85 7.20 34.24 10.45
C GLY A 85 7.90 35.53 10.90
N LEU A 86 8.97 35.37 11.70
CA LEU A 86 9.85 36.47 12.07
C LEU A 86 10.50 37.10 10.82
N THR A 87 10.81 36.24 9.85
CA THR A 87 11.22 36.58 8.48
C THR A 87 10.10 36.20 7.50
N ARG A 88 10.41 35.89 6.23
CA ARG A 88 9.43 35.13 5.44
C ARG A 88 9.26 33.76 6.08
N MET A 89 8.02 33.30 6.11
CA MET A 89 7.70 31.92 6.48
C MET A 89 8.23 30.94 5.43
N ASP A 90 8.52 29.75 5.93
CA ASP A 90 8.93 28.54 5.22
C ASP A 90 7.81 27.49 5.38
N PRO A 91 6.70 27.60 4.62
CA PRO A 91 5.53 26.81 4.93
C PRO A 91 5.56 25.40 4.32
N TYR A 92 4.99 24.44 5.05
CA TYR A 92 4.71 23.08 4.58
C TYR A 92 3.30 22.66 4.98
N VAL A 93 2.78 21.62 4.33
CA VAL A 93 1.43 21.12 4.56
C VAL A 93 1.48 19.73 5.17
N ARG A 94 0.71 19.54 6.24
CA ARG A 94 0.38 18.25 6.83
C ARG A 94 -1.05 17.88 6.49
N LEU A 95 -1.22 16.75 5.82
CA LEU A 95 -2.49 16.23 5.35
C LEU A 95 -2.83 14.94 6.11
N ARG A 96 -4.02 14.91 6.72
CA ARG A 96 -4.55 13.74 7.40
C ARG A 96 -5.75 13.18 6.63
N VAL A 97 -5.66 11.90 6.27
CA VAL A 97 -6.72 11.13 5.61
C VAL A 97 -6.99 9.87 6.44
N GLY A 98 -8.14 9.84 7.12
CA GLY A 98 -8.45 8.79 8.10
C GLY A 98 -7.41 8.74 9.24
N HIS A 99 -6.63 7.66 9.28
CA HIS A 99 -5.55 7.45 10.26
C HIS A 99 -4.14 7.76 9.71
N CYS A 100 -4.02 8.02 8.41
CA CYS A 100 -2.73 8.28 7.77
C CYS A 100 -2.45 9.78 7.76
N ILE A 101 -1.18 10.13 7.98
CA ILE A 101 -0.67 11.50 7.91
C ILE A 101 0.42 11.54 6.83
N TYR A 102 0.37 12.57 6.00
CA TYR A 102 1.30 12.82 4.91
C TYR A 102 1.77 14.27 4.98
N GLU A 103 3.01 14.53 4.56
CA GLU A 103 3.59 15.87 4.57
C GLU A 103 4.17 16.24 3.20
N THR A 104 4.10 17.52 2.87
CA THR A 104 4.82 18.07 1.72
C THR A 104 6.27 18.35 2.09
N HIS A 105 7.08 18.68 1.09
CA HIS A 105 8.31 19.42 1.37
C HIS A 105 7.95 20.84 1.83
N THR A 106 8.89 21.49 2.46
CA THR A 106 8.82 22.92 2.81
C THR A 106 9.12 23.78 1.60
N ASP A 107 8.40 24.89 1.44
CA ASP A 107 8.68 25.92 0.45
C ASP A 107 9.51 27.06 1.08
N PRO A 108 10.84 27.08 0.91
CA PRO A 108 11.69 28.03 1.60
C PRO A 108 11.39 29.47 1.15
N SER A 109 11.11 30.34 2.10
CA SER A 109 10.75 31.74 1.91
C SER A 109 9.49 31.94 1.06
N GLY A 110 8.60 30.94 1.03
CA GLY A 110 7.33 30.96 0.30
C GLY A 110 6.38 32.09 0.75
N GLY A 111 6.54 32.56 1.99
CA GLY A 111 5.82 33.73 2.47
C GLY A 111 4.30 33.54 2.36
N LYS A 112 3.60 34.56 1.86
CA LYS A 112 2.14 34.51 1.72
C LYS A 112 1.63 33.68 0.54
N THR A 113 2.51 33.23 -0.37
CA THR A 113 2.08 32.55 -1.60
C THR A 113 2.91 31.31 -1.86
N PRO A 114 2.89 30.33 -0.95
CA PRO A 114 3.73 29.16 -1.08
C PRO A 114 3.27 28.19 -2.15
N ARG A 115 4.20 27.41 -2.70
CA ARG A 115 3.98 26.45 -3.78
C ARG A 115 4.70 25.14 -3.49
N TRP A 116 3.97 24.04 -3.58
CA TRP A 116 4.52 22.71 -3.33
C TRP A 116 4.40 21.80 -4.56
N ASN A 117 3.26 21.82 -5.26
CA ASN A 117 3.00 20.90 -6.38
C ASN A 117 3.26 19.43 -6.01
N LYS A 118 2.96 19.04 -4.77
CA LYS A 118 3.17 17.69 -4.26
C LYS A 118 1.93 16.86 -4.50
N VAL A 119 2.09 15.70 -5.13
CA VAL A 119 1.03 14.69 -5.25
C VAL A 119 1.17 13.67 -4.12
N ILE A 120 0.11 13.49 -3.34
CA ILE A 120 0.01 12.45 -2.31
C ILE A 120 -0.99 11.41 -2.80
N HIS A 121 -0.56 10.15 -2.84
CA HIS A 121 -1.43 9.01 -3.08
C HIS A 121 -1.77 8.34 -1.76
N CYS A 122 -3.07 8.25 -1.46
CA CYS A 122 -3.56 7.62 -0.25
C CYS A 122 -4.62 6.57 -0.59
N LEU A 123 -4.63 5.49 0.20
CA LEU A 123 -5.73 4.55 0.18
C LEU A 123 -6.87 5.16 0.99
N LEU A 124 -8.05 5.27 0.40
CA LEU A 124 -9.22 5.83 1.08
C LEU A 124 -9.96 4.71 1.80
N PRO A 125 -9.94 4.65 3.15
CA PRO A 125 -10.66 3.61 3.89
C PRO A 125 -12.18 3.76 3.69
N PRO A 126 -12.95 2.65 3.73
CA PRO A 126 -14.40 2.72 3.65
C PRO A 126 -14.97 3.66 4.73
N GLY A 127 -15.87 4.56 4.33
CA GLY A 127 -16.50 5.52 5.23
C GLY A 127 -15.73 6.83 5.45
N VAL A 128 -14.47 6.94 4.99
CA VAL A 128 -13.74 8.22 5.01
C VAL A 128 -14.16 9.06 3.81
N ASN A 129 -14.80 10.19 4.06
CA ASN A 129 -15.29 11.12 3.05
C ASN A 129 -14.72 12.55 3.22
N SER A 130 -13.76 12.73 4.11
CA SER A 130 -13.17 14.03 4.39
C SER A 130 -11.68 13.93 4.68
N VAL A 131 -10.98 15.03 4.42
CA VAL A 131 -9.56 15.20 4.68
C VAL A 131 -9.35 16.43 5.54
N TYR A 132 -8.37 16.36 6.44
CA TYR A 132 -8.00 17.48 7.30
C TYR A 132 -6.60 17.94 6.90
N LEU A 133 -6.44 19.24 6.67
CA LEU A 133 -5.22 19.84 6.15
C LEU A 133 -4.77 20.94 7.10
N GLU A 134 -3.48 20.95 7.40
CA GLU A 134 -2.82 21.96 8.23
C GLU A 134 -1.61 22.52 7.49
N ILE A 135 -1.39 23.82 7.59
CA ILE A 135 -0.23 24.53 7.05
C ILE A 135 0.60 25.00 8.23
N PHE A 136 1.86 24.61 8.27
CA PHE A 136 2.84 24.98 9.29
C PHE A 136 3.91 25.88 8.70
N ASP A 137 4.56 26.69 9.54
CA ASP A 137 5.80 27.40 9.24
C ASP A 137 6.96 26.67 9.91
N GLU A 138 7.89 26.13 9.11
CA GLU A 138 9.05 25.40 9.61
C GLU A 138 10.04 26.36 10.27
N CYS A 139 10.37 26.10 11.53
CA CYS A 139 11.28 26.97 12.27
C CYS A 139 12.59 26.24 12.59
N SER A 140 13.74 26.82 12.22
CA SER A 140 15.03 26.17 12.50
C SER A 140 15.41 26.10 13.99
N PHE A 141 14.92 27.05 14.80
CA PHE A 141 15.33 27.21 16.21
C PHE A 141 14.17 27.17 17.21
N THR A 142 12.93 27.05 16.73
CA THR A 142 11.71 26.98 17.55
C THR A 142 10.82 25.85 17.05
N MET A 143 9.74 25.55 17.76
CA MET A 143 8.74 24.61 17.26
C MET A 143 8.02 25.20 16.05
N ASP A 144 7.64 24.32 15.12
CA ASP A 144 6.84 24.70 13.96
C ASP A 144 5.50 25.29 14.38
N GLU A 145 5.13 26.39 13.73
CA GLU A 145 3.94 27.14 14.08
C GLU A 145 2.80 26.79 13.14
N LEU A 146 1.63 26.41 13.70
CA LEU A 146 0.44 26.24 12.88
C LEU A 146 -0.04 27.61 12.37
N ILE A 147 -0.06 27.76 11.06
CA ILE A 147 -0.47 28.98 10.36
C ILE A 147 -1.96 28.94 10.04
N ALA A 148 -2.39 27.87 9.38
CA ALA A 148 -3.74 27.75 8.89
C ALA A 148 -4.17 26.28 8.81
N TRP A 149 -5.47 26.02 8.76
CA TRP A 149 -6.01 24.68 8.61
C TRP A 149 -7.36 24.69 7.90
N THR A 150 -7.78 23.55 7.38
CA THR A 150 -9.11 23.39 6.78
C THR A 150 -9.57 21.95 6.82
N HIS A 151 -10.89 21.76 6.84
CA HIS A 151 -11.54 20.46 6.76
C HIS A 151 -12.32 20.39 5.45
N ILE A 152 -11.93 19.47 4.59
CA ILE A 152 -12.44 19.38 3.23
C ILE A 152 -13.22 18.09 3.10
N THR A 153 -14.50 18.19 2.75
CA THR A 153 -15.30 17.04 2.36
C THR A 153 -14.97 16.69 0.92
N ILE A 154 -14.64 15.43 0.65
CA ILE A 154 -14.31 14.94 -0.70
C ILE A 154 -15.58 15.05 -1.56
N PRO A 155 -15.55 15.79 -2.69
CA PRO A 155 -16.71 15.92 -3.56
C PRO A 155 -17.15 14.56 -4.11
N GLN A 156 -18.47 14.34 -4.24
CA GLN A 156 -19.00 13.08 -4.81
C GLN A 156 -18.54 12.86 -6.26
N ALA A 157 -18.37 13.94 -7.04
CA ALA A 157 -17.79 13.90 -8.38
C ALA A 157 -16.41 13.21 -8.38
N VAL A 158 -15.56 13.54 -7.41
CA VAL A 158 -14.25 12.90 -7.25
C VAL A 158 -14.42 11.41 -7.01
N LEU A 159 -15.28 11.02 -6.05
CA LEU A 159 -15.52 9.60 -5.73
C LEU A 159 -16.09 8.80 -6.91
N ASN A 160 -16.75 9.46 -7.86
CA ASN A 160 -17.25 8.86 -9.10
C ASN A 160 -16.17 8.71 -10.19
N GLY A 161 -14.96 9.22 -9.96
CA GLY A 161 -13.82 9.12 -10.88
C GLY A 161 -13.47 10.41 -11.61
N GLU A 162 -14.14 11.53 -11.32
CA GLU A 162 -13.82 12.82 -11.92
C GLU A 162 -12.64 13.49 -11.20
N THR A 163 -11.94 14.37 -11.92
CA THR A 163 -10.91 15.23 -11.33
C THR A 163 -11.52 16.57 -10.97
N HIS A 164 -11.31 17.02 -9.73
CA HIS A 164 -11.84 18.29 -9.23
C HIS A 164 -10.68 19.17 -8.74
N GLU A 165 -10.53 20.36 -9.34
CA GLU A 165 -9.59 21.40 -8.91
C GLU A 165 -10.37 22.58 -8.34
N ASP A 166 -10.02 23.02 -7.12
CA ASP A 166 -10.68 24.16 -6.50
C ASP A 166 -9.82 24.83 -5.40
N TRP A 167 -10.19 26.07 -5.06
CA TRP A 167 -9.65 26.84 -3.95
C TRP A 167 -10.49 26.66 -2.69
N TYR A 168 -9.89 26.04 -1.67
CA TYR A 168 -10.53 25.80 -0.39
C TYR A 168 -10.16 26.90 0.61
N PRO A 169 -11.14 27.49 1.32
CA PRO A 169 -10.86 28.50 2.33
C PRO A 169 -10.12 27.91 3.53
N LEU A 170 -9.25 28.71 4.11
CA LEU A 170 -8.42 28.37 5.25
C LEU A 170 -8.91 29.08 6.51
N ASN A 171 -8.98 28.33 7.60
CA ASN A 171 -9.19 28.82 8.96
C ASN A 171 -7.84 29.10 9.60
N GLY A 172 -7.81 29.99 10.59
CA GLY A 172 -6.58 30.29 11.30
C GLY A 172 -6.76 31.30 12.41
N LYS A 173 -5.68 32.01 12.73
CA LYS A 173 -5.65 32.99 13.83
C LYS A 173 -6.49 34.23 13.52
N GLN A 174 -6.73 34.54 12.24
CA GLN A 174 -7.59 35.64 11.82
C GLN A 174 -9.09 35.31 11.95
N GLY A 175 -9.43 34.02 12.06
CA GLY A 175 -10.80 33.52 12.12
C GLY A 175 -11.07 32.42 11.09
N ASP A 176 -12.32 31.98 11.03
CA ASP A 176 -12.76 30.92 10.13
C ASP A 176 -12.91 31.44 8.69
N GLY A 177 -12.33 30.73 7.73
CA GLY A 177 -12.41 31.02 6.31
C GLY A 177 -11.72 32.30 5.84
N VAL A 178 -10.95 32.96 6.71
CA VAL A 178 -10.32 34.27 6.45
C VAL A 178 -8.80 34.26 6.51
N GLU A 179 -8.17 33.10 6.74
CA GLU A 179 -6.71 32.97 6.77
C GLU A 179 -6.09 32.87 5.36
N GLY A 180 -6.93 32.68 4.35
CA GLY A 180 -6.51 32.56 2.95
C GLY A 180 -7.26 31.45 2.24
N MET A 181 -6.68 30.97 1.13
CA MET A 181 -7.19 29.83 0.38
C MET A 181 -6.06 28.92 -0.10
N ILE A 182 -6.34 27.63 -0.25
CA ILE A 182 -5.41 26.62 -0.78
C ILE A 182 -5.98 25.97 -2.04
N ASN A 183 -5.17 25.85 -3.10
CA ASN A 183 -5.56 25.18 -4.34
C ASN A 183 -5.21 23.70 -4.27
N LEU A 184 -6.21 22.83 -4.42
CA LEU A 184 -6.03 21.38 -4.44
C LEU A 184 -6.66 20.78 -5.69
N VAL A 185 -5.98 19.74 -6.23
CA VAL A 185 -6.54 18.87 -7.27
C VAL A 185 -6.79 17.50 -6.67
N LEU A 186 -8.05 17.05 -6.69
CA LEU A 186 -8.50 15.79 -6.14
C LEU A 186 -8.93 14.86 -7.28
N SER A 187 -8.46 13.62 -7.26
CA SER A 187 -8.93 12.57 -8.17
C SER A 187 -8.97 11.23 -7.45
N TYR A 188 -9.94 10.38 -7.78
CA TYR A 188 -10.08 9.08 -7.17
C TYR A 188 -10.20 8.01 -8.24
N SER A 189 -9.43 6.94 -8.07
CA SER A 189 -9.38 5.82 -9.01
C SER A 189 -9.54 4.51 -8.25
N VAL A 190 -10.40 3.63 -8.72
CA VAL A 190 -10.52 2.25 -8.22
C VAL A 190 -9.87 1.33 -9.26
N GLY A 191 -8.81 0.64 -8.86
CA GLY A 191 -8.07 -0.27 -9.74
C GLY A 191 -7.85 -1.63 -9.08
N PRO A 192 -7.45 -2.67 -9.84
CA PRO A 192 -7.06 -3.94 -9.26
C PRO A 192 -5.87 -3.74 -8.31
N ALA A 193 -5.95 -4.23 -7.07
CA ALA A 193 -4.83 -4.23 -6.15
C ALA A 193 -3.76 -5.18 -6.68
N ALA A 194 -2.51 -4.74 -6.57
CA ALA A 194 -1.36 -5.59 -6.81
C ALA A 194 -1.32 -6.68 -5.74
N VAL A 195 -1.87 -7.86 -6.03
CA VAL A 195 -1.71 -9.03 -5.17
C VAL A 195 -0.32 -9.60 -5.45
N ALA A 196 0.56 -9.57 -4.46
CA ALA A 196 1.77 -10.37 -4.51
C ALA A 196 1.35 -11.84 -4.52
N THR A 197 1.50 -12.52 -5.66
CA THR A 197 1.29 -13.96 -5.76
C THR A 197 2.41 -14.67 -5.01
N PHE A 198 2.17 -15.05 -3.76
CA PHE A 198 3.05 -15.98 -3.05
C PHE A 198 2.74 -17.41 -3.52
N PRO A 199 3.75 -18.22 -3.89
CA PRO A 199 3.51 -19.63 -4.21
C PRO A 199 3.01 -20.37 -2.96
N PRO A 200 2.01 -21.26 -3.08
CA PRO A 200 1.50 -22.01 -1.94
C PRO A 200 2.59 -22.93 -1.37
N VAL A 201 2.87 -22.79 -0.07
CA VAL A 201 3.76 -23.69 0.67
C VAL A 201 2.93 -24.90 1.11
N LEU A 202 3.20 -26.07 0.53
CA LEU A 202 2.66 -27.34 1.01
C LEU A 202 3.44 -27.78 2.26
N VAL A 203 2.81 -27.68 3.43
CA VAL A 203 3.35 -28.27 4.67
C VAL A 203 2.88 -29.72 4.73
N VAL A 204 3.79 -30.67 4.53
CA VAL A 204 3.51 -32.10 4.70
C VAL A 204 3.74 -32.46 6.17
N PRO A 205 2.73 -32.93 6.93
CA PRO A 205 2.93 -33.38 8.30
C PRO A 205 3.79 -34.66 8.30
N SER A 206 4.94 -34.63 8.98
CA SER A 206 5.78 -35.80 9.21
C SER A 206 5.25 -36.59 10.40
N THR A 207 4.81 -37.83 10.21
CA THR A 207 4.32 -38.73 11.28
C THR A 207 5.40 -39.69 11.81
N GLY A 208 6.70 -39.38 11.66
CA GLY A 208 7.80 -40.23 12.13
C GLY A 208 8.42 -39.76 13.45
N LEU A 209 8.33 -40.58 14.50
CA LEU A 209 9.08 -40.48 15.76
C LEU A 209 10.59 -40.28 15.52
N GLY A 210 11.17 -39.21 16.07
CA GLY A 210 12.62 -39.08 16.23
C GLY A 210 13.18 -37.71 15.84
N TYR A 211 13.83 -37.05 16.79
CA TYR A 211 14.60 -35.83 16.57
C TYR A 211 15.66 -36.04 15.50
N ALA A 212 15.45 -35.48 14.31
CA ALA A 212 16.51 -35.16 13.37
C ALA A 212 16.06 -33.96 12.53
N ALA A 213 16.85 -32.87 12.55
CA ALA A 213 16.71 -31.79 11.60
C ALA A 213 16.94 -32.38 10.19
N MET A 214 15.87 -32.47 9.41
CA MET A 214 15.96 -32.89 8.01
C MET A 214 16.69 -31.80 7.22
N PRO A 215 17.64 -32.14 6.33
CA PRO A 215 18.22 -31.16 5.44
C PRO A 215 17.11 -30.59 4.57
N VAL A 216 16.98 -29.27 4.60
CA VAL A 216 16.24 -28.51 3.59
C VAL A 216 16.88 -28.87 2.26
N TYR A 217 16.28 -29.81 1.53
CA TYR A 217 16.49 -29.87 0.10
C TYR A 217 15.76 -28.66 -0.47
N PRO A 218 16.43 -27.65 -1.03
CA PRO A 218 15.75 -26.73 -1.92
C PRO A 218 15.15 -27.62 -3.00
N GLN A 219 13.81 -27.67 -3.04
CA GLN A 219 13.10 -28.27 -4.14
C GLN A 219 13.68 -27.62 -5.40
N GLN A 220 14.30 -28.43 -6.26
CA GLN A 220 14.86 -27.95 -7.52
C GLN A 220 13.75 -27.12 -8.19
N PRO A 221 14.03 -25.86 -8.58
CA PRO A 221 13.03 -25.06 -9.23
C PRO A 221 12.51 -25.87 -10.43
N PRO A 222 11.18 -25.94 -10.65
CA PRO A 222 10.66 -26.58 -11.84
C PRO A 222 11.39 -25.95 -13.03
N LEU A 223 11.94 -26.81 -13.90
CA LEU A 223 12.57 -26.42 -15.14
C LEU A 223 11.66 -25.40 -15.82
N GLN A 224 12.08 -24.14 -15.78
CA GLN A 224 11.34 -23.08 -16.43
C GLN A 224 11.28 -23.46 -17.91
N PRO A 225 10.10 -23.47 -18.55
CA PRO A 225 10.06 -23.45 -20.00
C PRO A 225 10.93 -22.26 -20.45
N PRO A 226 11.68 -22.40 -21.55
CA PRO A 226 12.69 -21.43 -21.94
C PRO A 226 12.07 -20.04 -21.91
N ARG A 227 12.60 -19.18 -21.05
CA ARG A 227 12.24 -17.76 -21.03
C ARG A 227 12.47 -17.26 -22.45
N ALA A 228 11.39 -16.88 -23.13
CA ALA A 228 11.50 -16.09 -24.33
C ALA A 228 12.31 -14.85 -23.95
N HIS A 229 13.52 -14.78 -24.49
CA HIS A 229 14.36 -13.60 -24.42
C HIS A 229 13.49 -12.40 -24.82
N PRO A 230 13.47 -11.29 -24.07
CA PRO A 230 12.90 -10.07 -24.60
C PRO A 230 13.58 -9.81 -25.96
N PRO A 231 12.83 -9.41 -27.00
CA PRO A 231 13.42 -9.14 -28.30
C PRO A 231 14.60 -8.17 -28.10
N PRO A 232 15.73 -8.38 -28.79
CA PRO A 232 16.85 -7.46 -28.72
C PRO A 232 16.32 -6.06 -29.01
N GLN A 233 16.61 -5.11 -28.12
CA GLN A 233 16.34 -3.71 -28.39
C GLN A 233 17.01 -3.38 -29.74
N PRO A 234 16.29 -2.78 -30.70
CA PRO A 234 16.88 -2.38 -31.96
C PRO A 234 17.99 -1.38 -31.63
N VAL A 235 19.22 -1.83 -31.85
CA VAL A 235 20.40 -0.99 -31.75
C VAL A 235 20.21 0.12 -32.77
N VAL A 236 20.23 1.38 -32.33
CA VAL A 236 20.17 2.54 -33.22
C VAL A 236 21.34 2.43 -34.20
N THR A 237 21.05 1.98 -35.42
CA THR A 237 22.07 1.77 -36.45
C THR A 237 22.47 3.11 -37.05
N GLN A 238 23.77 3.34 -37.18
CA GLN A 238 24.36 4.57 -37.72
C GLN A 238 23.83 4.91 -39.13
N GLU A 239 23.39 3.90 -39.88
CA GLU A 239 22.73 4.01 -41.19
C GLU A 239 21.38 4.75 -41.13
N GLN A 240 20.60 4.57 -40.05
CA GLN A 240 19.31 5.24 -39.88
C GLN A 240 19.50 6.74 -39.62
N ILE A 241 20.54 7.10 -38.87
CA ILE A 241 20.90 8.50 -38.62
C ILE A 241 21.32 9.18 -39.93
N GLN A 242 22.12 8.49 -40.76
CA GLN A 242 22.56 9.00 -42.06
C GLN A 242 21.39 9.25 -43.02
N GLN A 243 20.41 8.34 -43.09
CA GLN A 243 19.23 8.53 -43.95
C GLN A 243 18.32 9.66 -43.49
N ILE A 244 18.15 9.84 -42.17
CA ILE A 244 17.33 10.94 -41.64
C ILE A 244 18.03 12.29 -41.84
N GLU A 245 19.36 12.32 -41.76
CA GLU A 245 20.17 13.50 -42.09
C GLU A 245 20.02 13.90 -43.57
N GLU A 246 19.98 12.94 -44.50
CA GLU A 246 19.73 13.22 -45.92
C GLU A 246 18.33 13.79 -46.20
N MET A 247 17.33 13.41 -45.41
CA MET A 247 15.96 13.92 -45.54
C MET A 247 15.76 15.31 -44.92
N PHE A 248 16.55 15.67 -43.89
CA PHE A 248 16.47 16.96 -43.19
C PHE A 248 17.83 17.64 -43.10
N PRO A 249 18.40 18.13 -44.22
CA PRO A 249 19.74 18.74 -44.24
C PRO A 249 19.83 20.07 -43.49
N SER A 250 18.71 20.67 -43.09
CA SER A 250 18.66 21.89 -42.27
C SER A 250 18.65 21.63 -40.77
N MET A 251 18.60 20.37 -40.32
CA MET A 251 18.40 20.00 -38.91
C MET A 251 19.69 19.41 -38.31
N ASP A 252 20.01 19.80 -37.08
CA ASP A 252 21.26 19.39 -36.42
C ASP A 252 21.29 17.87 -36.10
N LYS A 253 22.45 17.24 -36.32
CA LYS A 253 22.66 15.80 -36.11
C LYS A 253 22.38 15.34 -34.67
N GLU A 254 22.64 16.20 -33.69
CA GLU A 254 22.38 15.89 -32.28
C GLU A 254 20.89 15.85 -31.96
N VAL A 255 20.10 16.69 -32.63
CA VAL A 255 18.63 16.71 -32.50
C VAL A 255 18.03 15.45 -33.12
N ILE A 256 18.49 15.08 -34.32
CA ILE A 256 18.06 13.85 -35.00
C ILE A 256 18.35 12.62 -34.13
N LYS A 257 19.55 12.55 -33.54
CA LYS A 257 19.93 11.44 -32.65
C LYS A 257 19.06 11.40 -31.39
N SER A 258 18.79 12.54 -30.77
CA SER A 258 17.97 12.64 -29.56
C SER A 258 16.52 12.23 -29.81
N VAL A 259 15.92 12.65 -30.94
CA VAL A 259 14.54 12.29 -31.29
C VAL A 259 14.43 10.82 -31.69
N LEU A 260 15.45 10.26 -32.35
CA LEU A 260 15.51 8.83 -32.70
C LEU A 260 15.65 7.94 -31.46
N GLU A 261 16.43 8.39 -30.47
CA GLU A 261 16.58 7.72 -29.18
C GLU A 261 15.29 7.78 -28.35
N ALA A 262 14.61 8.94 -28.34
CA ALA A 262 13.31 9.11 -27.70
C ALA A 262 12.23 8.21 -28.31
N ASN A 263 12.28 7.99 -29.63
CA ASN A 263 11.38 7.10 -30.37
C ASN A 263 11.87 5.64 -30.43
N ARG A 264 12.86 5.25 -29.61
CA ARG A 264 13.37 3.87 -29.50
C ARG A 264 13.83 3.26 -30.83
N GLY A 265 14.41 4.07 -31.72
CA GLY A 265 14.90 3.64 -33.03
C GLY A 265 13.82 3.49 -34.11
N ASP A 266 12.59 3.93 -33.84
CA ASP A 266 11.52 3.97 -34.83
C ASP A 266 11.72 5.15 -35.80
N LYS A 267 12.11 4.82 -37.03
CA LYS A 267 12.43 5.79 -38.08
C LYS A 267 11.19 6.59 -38.50
N ASP A 268 10.02 5.96 -38.62
CA ASP A 268 8.81 6.62 -39.12
C ASP A 268 8.23 7.58 -38.07
N ALA A 269 8.28 7.19 -36.79
CA ALA A 269 7.90 8.07 -35.68
C ALA A 269 8.87 9.27 -35.55
N THR A 270 10.16 9.05 -35.78
CA THR A 270 11.19 10.09 -35.74
C THR A 270 11.01 11.11 -36.87
N ILE A 271 10.73 10.66 -38.09
CA ILE A 271 10.46 11.54 -39.25
C ILE A 271 9.25 12.43 -38.98
N ASN A 272 8.13 11.85 -38.50
CA ASN A 272 6.93 12.64 -38.17
C ASN A 272 7.18 13.67 -37.07
N SER A 273 7.98 13.31 -36.05
CA SER A 273 8.37 14.22 -34.97
C SER A 273 9.24 15.38 -35.49
N LEU A 274 10.19 15.08 -36.38
CA LEU A 274 11.06 16.09 -36.98
C LEU A 274 10.32 17.02 -37.94
N LEU A 275 9.36 16.51 -38.72
CA LEU A 275 8.48 17.31 -39.58
C LEU A 275 7.69 18.35 -38.77
N GLN A 276 7.11 17.94 -37.63
CA GLN A 276 6.38 18.83 -36.73
C GLN A 276 7.26 19.91 -36.08
N MET A 277 8.57 19.69 -35.99
CA MET A 277 9.52 20.67 -35.46
C MET A 277 10.06 21.62 -36.54
N SER A 278 9.84 21.30 -37.82
CA SER A 278 10.30 22.09 -38.98
C SER A 278 9.21 22.95 -39.64
N GLU A 279 7.95 22.84 -39.20
CA GLU A 279 6.90 23.85 -39.44
C GLU A 279 7.03 25.04 -38.48
#